data_AF-A0A8J4AHX1-F1
#
_entry.id   AF-A0A8J4AHX1-F1
#
_cell.length_a   1.000
_cell.length_b   1.000
_cell.length_c   1.000
_cell.angle_alpha   90.00
_cell.angle_beta   90.00
_cell.angle_gamma   90.00
#
_symmetry.space_group_name_H-M   'P 1'
#
loop_
_entity.id
_entity.type
_entity.pdbx_description
1 polymer ?
#
loop_
_entity_poly.entity_id
_entity_poly.type
_entity_poly.pdbx_seq_one_letter_code
_entity_poly.pdbx_strand_id
1 'polypeptide(L)'
;MSTDELHRALQDATAHLAPADDIVTAARRGGQRRQRRRRARISGITAALLVFALLASVAGYRAANRPERVNATAASVSGLLDRPTRGNLAHDEAALAAARRGYTKETHGKAKGHVIWIGRTRYGDAAIVGHRVSAVAQDKSTVRQIAVSLLTRTGKGAFQVGDAEVLDPDRPGLAEPAFGNRLMIAVDVGAPAYYSTRHSFDSHRTSRIWHRVHFTDGVAVLDVARGETMLVASNDHPTALQVLGSPTPISPMTARDHTLGWGARPDPLGESKAPTAIPATAGAAQLGWAARGGAAKVFRKAFQASDYADPLEEFPAVPSLTPWVVYGQTGTPFVLGEVQYDSEPSHVYVVVNGSTVHYVGVADRTAVLPVKWKLPDGWVVAAKGRTLAYRTGSGSWHDAGRDAAVLPIDATEVRVGGTAVRL
;
A
#
# COMPACT_ATOMS: atom_id res chain seq x y z
N MET A 1 29.88 -75.79 18.85
CA MET A 1 30.26 -75.20 17.55
C MET A 1 31.24 -74.09 17.82
N SER A 2 32.49 -74.22 17.35
CA SER A 2 33.52 -73.20 17.55
C SER A 2 33.30 -71.99 16.64
N THR A 3 33.89 -70.84 16.97
CA THR A 3 33.82 -69.63 16.13
C THR A 3 34.30 -69.90 14.70
N ASP A 4 35.26 -70.81 14.53
CA ASP A 4 35.80 -71.21 13.23
C ASP A 4 34.85 -72.11 12.44
N GLU A 5 34.08 -72.96 13.12
CA GLU A 5 33.01 -73.77 12.50
C GLU A 5 31.83 -72.89 12.06
N LEU A 6 31.47 -71.88 12.87
CA LEU A 6 30.45 -70.89 12.49
C LEU A 6 30.89 -70.07 11.28
N HIS A 7 32.16 -69.66 11.23
CA HIS A 7 32.69 -68.87 10.12
C HIS A 7 32.71 -69.68 8.82
N ARG A 8 33.15 -70.94 8.86
CA ARG A 8 33.13 -71.84 7.70
C ARG A 8 31.71 -72.15 7.23
N ALA A 9 30.79 -72.43 8.15
CA ALA A 9 29.38 -72.67 7.81
C ALA A 9 28.73 -71.44 7.14
N LEU A 10 29.06 -70.22 7.59
CA LEU A 10 28.58 -68.99 6.97
C LEU A 10 29.23 -68.71 5.61
N GLN A 11 30.52 -69.00 5.44
CA GLN A 11 31.19 -68.87 4.14
C GLN A 11 30.63 -69.85 3.11
N ASP A 12 30.47 -71.12 3.45
CA ASP A 12 29.86 -72.11 2.55
C ASP A 12 28.41 -71.77 2.22
N ALA A 13 27.63 -71.30 3.21
CA ALA A 13 26.26 -70.86 3.00
C ALA A 13 26.12 -69.59 2.15
N THR A 14 27.20 -68.82 1.95
CA THR A 14 27.17 -67.57 1.16
C THR A 14 28.03 -67.63 -0.11
N ALA A 15 28.76 -68.73 -0.33
CA ALA A 15 29.65 -68.92 -1.49
C ALA A 15 28.93 -68.84 -2.86
N HIS A 16 27.61 -69.03 -2.89
CA HIS A 16 26.78 -68.96 -4.10
C HIS A 16 26.11 -67.59 -4.30
N LEU A 17 26.28 -66.64 -3.36
CA LEU A 17 25.73 -65.30 -3.47
C LEU A 17 26.69 -64.41 -4.26
N ALA A 18 26.52 -64.38 -5.58
CA ALA A 18 27.13 -63.33 -6.39
C ALA A 18 26.45 -61.98 -6.07
N PRO A 19 27.19 -60.92 -5.75
CA PRO A 19 26.60 -59.60 -5.59
C PRO A 19 25.98 -59.20 -6.94
N ALA A 20 24.68 -58.88 -6.94
CA ALA A 20 24.04 -58.39 -8.15
C ALA A 20 24.77 -57.12 -8.63
N ASP A 21 25.12 -57.07 -9.92
CA ASP A 21 25.93 -56.02 -10.54
C ASP A 21 25.34 -54.61 -10.37
N ASP A 22 24.09 -54.52 -9.94
CA ASP A 22 23.36 -53.28 -9.74
C ASP A 22 23.23 -52.85 -8.26
N ILE A 23 23.72 -53.62 -7.28
CA ILE A 23 23.57 -53.31 -5.84
C ILE A 23 24.09 -51.91 -5.49
N VAL A 24 25.26 -51.53 -6.02
CA VAL A 24 25.85 -50.20 -5.78
C VAL A 24 24.99 -49.12 -6.43
N THR A 25 24.44 -49.40 -7.60
CA THR A 25 23.58 -48.46 -8.35
C THR A 25 22.20 -48.32 -7.69
N ALA A 26 21.61 -49.40 -7.20
CA ALA A 26 20.36 -49.44 -6.46
C ALA A 26 20.50 -48.75 -5.10
N ALA A 27 21.61 -48.99 -4.39
CA ALA A 27 21.95 -48.29 -3.14
C ALA A 27 22.14 -46.78 -3.38
N ARG A 28 22.80 -46.38 -4.47
CA ARG A 28 22.99 -44.96 -4.84
C ARG A 28 21.66 -44.28 -5.20
N ARG A 29 20.77 -44.94 -5.94
CA ARG A 29 19.40 -44.44 -6.23
C ARG A 29 18.54 -44.36 -4.96
N GLY A 30 18.64 -45.35 -4.07
CA GLY A 30 17.95 -45.37 -2.77
C GLY A 30 18.42 -44.27 -1.83
N GLY A 31 19.73 -44.05 -1.76
CA GLY A 31 20.37 -42.95 -1.02
C GLY A 31 19.94 -41.58 -1.53
N GLN A 32 19.97 -41.36 -2.85
CA GLN A 32 19.52 -40.09 -3.46
C GLN A 32 18.03 -39.82 -3.20
N ARG A 33 17.16 -40.84 -3.26
CA ARG A 33 15.73 -40.68 -2.91
C ARG A 33 15.54 -40.32 -1.43
N ARG A 34 16.26 -40.97 -0.51
CA ARG A 34 16.19 -40.64 0.93
C ARG A 34 16.74 -39.24 1.22
N GLN A 35 17.82 -38.84 0.56
CA GLN A 35 18.44 -37.52 0.74
C GLN A 35 17.54 -36.39 0.20
N ARG A 36 16.87 -36.59 -0.95
CA ARG A 36 15.85 -35.65 -1.47
C ARG A 36 14.64 -35.53 -0.54
N ARG A 37 14.14 -36.65 0.00
CA ARG A 37 13.06 -36.64 1.01
C ARG A 37 13.47 -35.99 2.34
N ARG A 38 14.74 -36.13 2.75
CA ARG A 38 15.28 -35.51 3.97
C ARG A 38 15.50 -34.00 3.80
N ARG A 39 15.96 -33.54 2.63
CA ARG A 39 16.09 -32.11 2.30
C ARG A 39 14.74 -31.40 2.18
N ALA A 40 13.69 -32.10 1.72
CA ALA A 40 12.32 -31.56 1.73
C ALA A 40 11.73 -31.40 3.14
N ARG A 41 12.11 -32.26 4.10
CA ARG A 41 11.61 -32.20 5.49
C ARG A 41 12.40 -31.24 6.39
N ILE A 42 13.72 -31.11 6.20
CA ILE A 42 14.55 -30.22 7.02
C ILE A 42 14.39 -28.75 6.59
N SER A 43 14.21 -28.46 5.29
CA SER A 43 13.95 -27.09 4.83
C SER A 43 12.55 -26.58 5.20
N GLY A 44 11.59 -27.50 5.42
CA GLY A 44 10.22 -27.15 5.79
C GLY A 44 10.07 -26.73 7.26
N ILE A 45 10.87 -27.27 8.18
CA ILE A 45 10.71 -27.02 9.62
C ILE A 45 11.45 -25.75 10.06
N THR A 46 12.62 -25.44 9.47
CA THR A 46 13.40 -24.24 9.84
C THR A 46 12.87 -22.97 9.16
N ALA A 47 12.35 -23.07 7.93
CA ALA A 47 11.67 -21.95 7.29
C ALA A 47 10.30 -21.67 7.92
N ALA A 48 9.56 -22.70 8.35
CA ALA A 48 8.28 -22.51 9.03
C ALA A 48 8.44 -21.85 10.41
N LEU A 49 9.49 -22.15 11.17
CA LEU A 49 9.72 -21.54 12.50
C LEU A 49 10.16 -20.06 12.41
N LEU A 50 10.96 -19.68 11.41
CA LEU A 50 11.32 -18.27 11.19
C LEU A 50 10.14 -17.46 10.64
N VAL A 51 9.33 -18.06 9.77
CA VAL A 51 8.09 -17.44 9.28
C VAL A 51 7.05 -17.34 10.40
N PHE A 52 6.93 -18.33 11.30
CA PHE A 52 6.02 -18.23 12.46
C PHE A 52 6.49 -17.20 13.49
N ALA A 53 7.79 -17.04 13.73
CA ALA A 53 8.31 -16.03 14.66
C ALA A 53 8.11 -14.60 14.13
N LEU A 54 8.30 -14.39 12.82
CA LEU A 54 8.01 -13.11 12.15
C LEU A 54 6.50 -12.85 11.99
N LEU A 55 5.69 -13.86 11.74
CA LEU A 55 4.22 -13.71 11.70
C LEU A 55 3.62 -13.53 13.10
N ALA A 56 4.19 -14.13 14.14
CA ALA A 56 3.74 -13.98 15.52
C ALA A 56 4.11 -12.60 16.12
N SER A 57 5.23 -11.99 15.72
CA SER A 57 5.55 -10.61 16.10
C SER A 57 4.62 -9.61 15.42
N VAL A 58 4.29 -9.80 14.14
CA VAL A 58 3.31 -8.96 13.41
C VAL A 58 1.88 -9.18 13.93
N ALA A 59 1.47 -10.43 14.19
CA ALA A 59 0.14 -10.74 14.73
C ALA A 59 -0.02 -10.32 16.20
N GLY A 60 1.03 -10.46 17.02
CA GLY A 60 1.07 -10.04 18.42
C GLY A 60 1.08 -8.51 18.57
N TYR A 61 1.79 -7.80 17.69
CA TYR A 61 1.76 -6.33 17.64
C TYR A 61 0.40 -5.79 17.14
N ARG A 62 -0.18 -6.44 16.13
CA ARG A 62 -1.58 -6.20 15.69
C ARG A 62 -2.62 -6.55 16.76
N ALA A 63 -2.26 -7.28 17.81
CA ALA A 63 -3.13 -7.57 18.95
C ALA A 63 -2.90 -6.57 20.11
N ALA A 64 -1.66 -6.14 20.33
CA ALA A 64 -1.29 -5.20 21.40
C ALA A 64 -1.69 -3.75 21.12
N ASN A 65 -1.80 -3.35 19.85
CA ASN A 65 -2.33 -2.04 19.44
C ASN A 65 -3.80 -2.07 19.03
N ARG A 66 -4.56 -3.08 19.49
CA ARG A 66 -6.02 -3.07 19.29
C ARG A 66 -6.65 -2.16 20.33
N PRO A 67 -7.29 -1.06 19.94
CA PRO A 67 -8.24 -0.43 20.81
C PRO A 67 -9.37 -1.41 21.13
N GLU A 68 -9.91 -1.28 22.34
CA GLU A 68 -11.02 -2.08 22.85
C GLU A 68 -12.22 -2.05 21.88
N ARG A 69 -12.83 -3.22 21.66
CA ARG A 69 -13.98 -3.39 20.76
C ARG A 69 -15.16 -2.57 21.28
N VAL A 70 -15.60 -1.57 20.53
CA VAL A 70 -16.88 -0.89 20.78
C VAL A 70 -17.80 -1.30 19.64
N ASN A 71 -18.71 -2.24 19.86
CA ASN A 71 -19.68 -2.61 18.82
C ASN A 71 -20.59 -1.41 18.52
N ALA A 72 -20.27 -0.62 17.48
CA ALA A 72 -21.22 0.33 16.93
C ALA A 72 -22.39 -0.48 16.34
N THR A 73 -23.58 -0.30 16.91
CA THR A 73 -24.77 -1.05 16.47
C THR A 73 -25.36 -0.39 15.24
N ALA A 74 -25.72 -1.16 14.21
CA ALA A 74 -26.41 -0.70 12.97
C ALA A 74 -27.66 0.19 13.22
N ALA A 75 -28.20 0.14 14.45
CA ALA A 75 -29.23 1.05 14.96
C ALA A 75 -28.81 2.54 14.94
N SER A 76 -27.51 2.85 14.98
CA SER A 76 -27.00 4.23 15.01
C SER A 76 -27.16 4.97 13.68
N VAL A 77 -26.90 4.29 12.55
CA VAL A 77 -26.97 4.87 11.20
C VAL A 77 -28.42 5.08 10.78
N SER A 78 -29.29 4.08 10.97
CA SER A 78 -30.73 4.20 10.67
C SER A 78 -31.40 5.32 11.46
N GLY A 79 -30.97 5.55 12.71
CA GLY A 79 -31.48 6.63 13.57
C GLY A 79 -31.06 8.03 13.14
N LEU A 80 -30.11 8.21 12.20
CA LEU A 80 -29.68 9.55 11.75
C LEU A 80 -30.83 10.34 11.12
N LEU A 81 -31.74 9.67 10.41
CA LEU A 81 -32.84 10.32 9.70
C LEU A 81 -34.07 10.56 10.58
N ASP A 82 -34.17 9.85 11.71
CA ASP A 82 -35.30 9.94 12.63
C ASP A 82 -35.02 10.92 13.79
N ARG A 83 -33.78 11.39 13.92
CA ARG A 83 -33.36 12.37 14.94
C ARG A 83 -33.61 13.81 14.48
N PRO A 84 -33.89 14.74 15.42
CA PRO A 84 -33.95 16.16 15.10
C PRO A 84 -32.65 16.65 14.45
N THR A 85 -32.76 17.63 13.55
CA THR A 85 -31.60 18.30 12.96
C THR A 85 -30.72 18.90 14.06
N ARG A 86 -29.40 18.79 13.88
CA ARG A 86 -28.39 19.27 14.84
C ARG A 86 -27.51 20.38 14.27
N GLY A 87 -26.69 21.00 15.11
CA GLY A 87 -25.75 22.06 14.77
C GLY A 87 -26.26 23.46 15.11
N ASN A 88 -25.38 24.47 15.03
CA ASN A 88 -25.68 25.83 15.49
C ASN A 88 -26.68 26.60 14.59
N LEU A 89 -27.08 26.02 13.45
CA LEU A 89 -28.16 26.54 12.59
C LEU A 89 -29.41 25.64 12.61
N ALA A 90 -29.49 24.67 13.53
CA ALA A 90 -30.59 23.69 13.57
C ALA A 90 -31.99 24.30 13.80
N HIS A 91 -32.05 25.52 14.34
CA HIS A 91 -33.29 26.25 14.58
C HIS A 91 -33.50 27.42 13.60
N ASP A 92 -32.59 27.60 12.64
CA ASP A 92 -32.72 28.59 11.58
C ASP A 92 -33.57 28.00 10.44
N GLU A 93 -34.88 28.25 10.49
CA GLU A 93 -35.84 27.78 9.49
C GLU A 93 -35.49 28.24 8.06
N ALA A 94 -34.90 29.44 7.90
CA ALA A 94 -34.49 29.94 6.60
C ALA A 94 -33.30 29.13 6.06
N ALA A 95 -32.33 28.80 6.91
CA ALA A 95 -31.19 27.95 6.56
C ALA A 95 -31.62 26.51 6.24
N LEU A 96 -32.49 25.92 7.07
CA LEU A 96 -33.06 24.58 6.83
C LEU A 96 -33.81 24.51 5.50
N ALA A 97 -34.68 25.49 5.24
CA ALA A 97 -35.43 25.56 4.00
C ALA A 97 -34.51 25.75 2.79
N ALA A 98 -33.43 26.53 2.92
CA ALA A 98 -32.44 26.70 1.87
C ALA A 98 -31.66 25.42 1.58
N ALA A 99 -31.24 24.67 2.61
CA ALA A 99 -30.55 23.38 2.45
C ALA A 99 -31.45 22.35 1.76
N ARG A 100 -32.70 22.22 2.21
CA ARG A 100 -33.70 21.33 1.58
C ARG A 100 -33.94 21.69 0.12
N ARG A 101 -34.13 22.98 -0.21
CA ARG A 101 -34.29 23.44 -1.60
C ARG A 101 -33.06 23.12 -2.46
N GLY A 102 -31.85 23.35 -1.95
CA GLY A 102 -30.61 22.99 -2.64
C GLY A 102 -30.56 21.50 -2.96
N TYR A 103 -30.91 20.66 -1.98
CA TYR A 103 -30.94 19.21 -2.14
C TYR A 103 -32.00 18.71 -3.14
N THR A 104 -33.23 19.21 -3.01
CA THR A 104 -34.33 18.84 -3.89
C THR A 104 -34.04 19.25 -5.33
N LYS A 105 -33.40 20.41 -5.54
CA LYS A 105 -32.98 20.84 -6.87
C LYS A 105 -32.00 19.87 -7.51
N GLU A 106 -30.95 19.48 -6.77
CA GLU A 106 -29.92 18.55 -7.27
C GLU A 106 -30.48 17.18 -7.60
N THR A 107 -31.36 16.68 -6.74
CA THR A 107 -32.00 15.36 -6.93
C THR A 107 -33.18 15.41 -7.91
N HIS A 108 -33.43 16.55 -8.56
CA HIS A 108 -34.59 16.77 -9.44
C HIS A 108 -35.94 16.39 -8.78
N GLY A 109 -36.07 16.61 -7.48
CA GLY A 109 -37.26 16.26 -6.70
C GLY A 109 -37.45 14.76 -6.42
N LYS A 110 -36.50 13.90 -6.84
CA LYS A 110 -36.62 12.44 -6.69
C LYS A 110 -36.38 11.96 -5.27
N ALA A 111 -35.64 12.72 -4.46
CA ALA A 111 -35.33 12.36 -3.07
C ALA A 111 -35.89 13.39 -2.08
N LYS A 112 -36.51 12.88 -1.00
CA LYS A 112 -36.88 13.68 0.16
C LYS A 112 -35.74 13.63 1.19
N GLY A 113 -34.85 14.62 1.13
CA GLY A 113 -33.73 14.74 2.04
C GLY A 113 -34.14 15.22 3.44
N HIS A 114 -33.60 14.59 4.48
CA HIS A 114 -33.62 15.05 5.86
C HIS A 114 -32.32 15.78 6.17
N VAL A 115 -32.39 16.96 6.79
CA VAL A 115 -31.19 17.68 7.23
C VAL A 115 -30.74 17.04 8.54
N ILE A 116 -29.65 16.27 8.50
CA ILE A 116 -29.07 15.59 9.66
C ILE A 116 -28.37 16.63 10.55
N TRP A 117 -27.57 17.50 9.93
CA TRP A 117 -26.82 18.55 10.60
C TRP A 117 -26.75 19.81 9.72
N ILE A 118 -26.74 20.98 10.34
CA ILE A 118 -26.50 22.25 9.67
C ILE A 118 -25.76 23.22 10.61
N GLY A 119 -24.71 23.86 10.09
CA GLY A 119 -23.96 24.80 10.89
C GLY A 119 -23.03 25.73 10.13
N ARG A 120 -22.45 26.68 10.87
CA ARG A 120 -21.44 27.61 10.37
C ARG A 120 -20.04 27.02 10.49
N THR A 121 -19.30 27.01 9.39
CA THR A 121 -17.88 26.66 9.36
C THR A 121 -17.05 27.90 9.02
N ARG A 122 -15.72 27.83 9.15
CA ARG A 122 -14.83 28.91 8.70
C ARG A 122 -14.93 29.19 7.19
N TYR A 123 -15.55 28.28 6.44
CA TYR A 123 -15.74 28.37 4.99
C TYR A 123 -17.18 28.74 4.58
N GLY A 124 -18.04 29.05 5.55
CA GLY A 124 -19.46 29.36 5.33
C GLY A 124 -20.38 28.30 5.88
N ASP A 125 -21.67 28.45 5.59
CA ASP A 125 -22.70 27.54 6.08
C ASP A 125 -22.63 26.21 5.33
N ALA A 126 -22.68 25.12 6.09
CA ALA A 126 -22.65 23.77 5.60
C ALA A 126 -23.83 22.97 6.19
N ALA A 127 -24.35 22.01 5.43
CA ALA A 127 -25.40 21.11 5.86
C ALA A 127 -25.12 19.69 5.39
N ILE A 128 -25.45 18.72 6.22
CA ILE A 128 -25.44 17.30 5.87
C ILE A 128 -26.89 16.88 5.67
N VAL A 129 -27.20 16.41 4.47
CA VAL A 129 -28.55 15.95 4.11
C VAL A 129 -28.49 14.46 3.79
N GLY A 130 -29.34 13.68 4.47
CA GLY A 130 -29.45 12.25 4.24
C GLY A 130 -30.81 11.86 3.68
N HIS A 131 -30.87 10.77 2.90
CA HIS A 131 -32.13 10.10 2.57
C HIS A 131 -31.93 8.59 2.46
N ARG A 132 -33.02 7.85 2.64
CA ARG A 132 -33.01 6.39 2.48
C ARG A 132 -32.94 6.04 0.99
N VAL A 133 -32.00 5.17 0.63
CA VAL A 133 -31.90 4.56 -0.70
C VAL A 133 -31.99 3.04 -0.57
N SER A 134 -32.46 2.39 -1.63
CA SER A 134 -32.45 0.93 -1.73
C SER A 134 -31.44 0.54 -2.80
N ALA A 135 -30.46 -0.27 -2.44
CA ALA A 135 -29.52 -0.87 -3.37
C ALA A 135 -29.83 -2.35 -3.54
N VAL A 136 -29.54 -2.90 -4.72
CA VAL A 136 -29.61 -4.35 -4.97
C VAL A 136 -28.20 -4.91 -4.83
N ALA A 137 -27.99 -5.76 -3.83
CA ALA A 137 -26.72 -6.44 -3.61
C ALA A 137 -26.43 -7.48 -4.71
N GLN A 138 -25.20 -8.01 -4.74
CA GLN A 138 -24.79 -9.01 -5.76
C GLN A 138 -25.65 -10.29 -5.72
N ASP A 139 -26.14 -10.66 -4.55
CA ASP A 139 -27.06 -11.80 -4.35
C ASP A 139 -28.53 -11.47 -4.68
N LYS A 140 -28.79 -10.28 -5.23
CA LYS A 140 -30.11 -9.71 -5.55
C LYS A 140 -30.98 -9.37 -4.33
N SER A 141 -30.45 -9.46 -3.12
CA SER A 141 -31.15 -8.94 -1.94
C SER A 141 -31.23 -7.40 -2.01
N THR A 142 -32.29 -6.82 -1.46
CA THR A 142 -32.42 -5.38 -1.35
C THR A 142 -31.84 -4.93 -0.02
N VAL A 143 -30.78 -4.12 -0.07
CA VAL A 143 -30.16 -3.51 1.11
C VAL A 143 -30.66 -2.08 1.22
N ARG A 144 -31.15 -1.70 2.40
CA ARG A 144 -31.52 -0.32 2.70
C ARG A 144 -30.27 0.42 3.15
N GLN A 145 -29.95 1.52 2.51
CA GLN A 145 -28.78 2.33 2.80
C GLN A 145 -29.21 3.78 3.02
N ILE A 146 -28.28 4.61 3.50
CA ILE A 146 -28.50 6.05 3.64
C ILE A 146 -27.52 6.78 2.74
N ALA A 147 -28.03 7.44 1.72
CA ALA A 147 -27.22 8.39 0.96
C ALA A 147 -27.13 9.69 1.74
N VAL A 148 -25.91 10.14 2.03
CA VAL A 148 -25.58 11.37 2.74
C VAL A 148 -24.85 12.32 1.79
N SER A 149 -25.18 13.60 1.82
CA SER A 149 -24.57 14.61 0.94
C SER A 149 -24.18 15.85 1.73
N LEU A 150 -23.02 16.43 1.42
CA LEU A 150 -22.66 17.77 1.89
C LEU A 150 -23.30 18.79 0.98
N LEU A 151 -23.93 19.75 1.61
CA LEU A 151 -24.37 20.97 0.98
C LEU A 151 -23.57 22.12 1.55
N THR A 152 -23.07 22.99 0.68
CA THR A 152 -22.40 24.23 1.11
C THR A 152 -23.05 25.44 0.50
N ARG A 153 -23.16 26.51 1.30
CA ARG A 153 -23.74 27.77 0.85
C ARG A 153 -22.70 28.52 0.04
N THR A 154 -22.94 28.61 -1.27
CA THR A 154 -22.13 29.45 -2.16
C THR A 154 -22.44 30.93 -1.92
N GLY A 155 -21.54 31.84 -2.29
CA GLY A 155 -21.69 33.29 -2.09
C GLY A 155 -22.97 33.93 -2.67
N LYS A 156 -23.76 33.18 -3.45
CA LYS A 156 -25.12 33.56 -3.91
C LYS A 156 -26.23 33.15 -2.93
N GLY A 157 -25.90 32.71 -1.72
CA GLY A 157 -26.83 32.31 -0.65
C GLY A 157 -27.49 30.95 -0.82
N ALA A 158 -27.34 30.29 -1.97
CA ALA A 158 -27.88 28.96 -2.23
C ALA A 158 -26.92 27.86 -1.78
N PHE A 159 -27.47 26.84 -1.12
CA PHE A 159 -26.78 25.58 -0.88
C PHE A 159 -26.64 24.80 -2.19
N GLN A 160 -25.43 24.34 -2.48
CA GLN A 160 -25.13 23.43 -3.58
C GLN A 160 -24.61 22.12 -3.01
N VAL A 161 -25.01 21.00 -3.62
CA VAL A 161 -24.47 19.68 -3.27
C VAL A 161 -23.02 19.63 -3.76
N GLY A 162 -22.10 19.28 -2.86
CA GLY A 162 -20.72 18.98 -3.21
C GLY A 162 -20.60 17.49 -3.53
N ASP A 163 -20.22 16.73 -2.52
CA ASP A 163 -20.09 15.28 -2.61
C ASP A 163 -21.28 14.54 -1.96
N ALA A 164 -21.51 13.32 -2.43
CA ALA A 164 -22.48 12.39 -1.87
C ALA A 164 -21.84 11.02 -1.66
N GLU A 165 -22.14 10.41 -0.52
CA GLU A 165 -21.68 9.08 -0.13
C GLU A 165 -22.86 8.23 0.30
N VAL A 166 -22.74 6.91 0.15
CA VAL A 166 -23.77 5.95 0.60
C VAL A 166 -23.25 5.21 1.82
N LEU A 167 -23.91 5.44 2.95
CA LEU A 167 -23.66 4.72 4.19
C LEU A 167 -24.34 3.34 4.15
N ASP A 168 -23.52 2.31 4.32
CA ASP A 168 -23.97 0.95 4.55
C ASP A 168 -24.27 0.78 6.06
N PRO A 169 -25.52 0.55 6.48
CA PRO A 169 -25.85 0.40 7.89
C PRO A 169 -25.17 -0.82 8.54
N ASP A 170 -24.78 -1.82 7.75
CA ASP A 170 -24.08 -3.02 8.21
C ASP A 170 -22.57 -2.81 8.31
N ARG A 171 -22.07 -1.65 7.84
CA ARG A 171 -20.69 -1.20 7.98
C ARG A 171 -20.69 0.22 8.54
N PRO A 172 -20.70 0.42 9.87
CA PRO A 172 -20.71 1.75 10.47
C PRO A 172 -19.50 2.55 9.97
N GLY A 173 -19.76 3.37 8.96
CA GLY A 173 -18.82 4.25 8.30
C GLY A 173 -19.16 5.71 8.58
N LEU A 174 -18.17 6.58 8.46
CA LEU A 174 -18.44 8.01 8.44
C LEU A 174 -18.91 8.36 7.03
N ALA A 175 -19.80 9.35 6.91
CA ALA A 175 -20.03 9.99 5.61
C ALA A 175 -19.00 11.13 5.48
N GLU A 176 -18.31 11.19 4.34
CA GLU A 176 -17.26 12.15 4.03
C GLU A 176 -17.55 13.00 2.81
N PRO A 177 -18.53 13.88 2.90
CA PRO A 177 -18.68 14.83 1.84
C PRO A 177 -17.67 15.97 2.07
N ALA A 178 -16.78 16.21 1.11
CA ALA A 178 -15.67 17.14 1.22
C ALA A 178 -16.02 18.53 0.67
N PHE A 179 -15.41 19.58 1.20
CA PHE A 179 -15.54 20.95 0.69
C PHE A 179 -14.20 21.56 0.33
N GLY A 180 -14.07 21.98 -0.93
CA GLY A 180 -13.02 22.86 -1.42
C GLY A 180 -11.60 22.39 -1.12
N ASN A 181 -11.38 21.07 -0.98
CA ASN A 181 -10.12 20.43 -0.60
C ASN A 181 -9.57 20.82 0.80
N ARG A 182 -10.40 21.39 1.68
CA ARG A 182 -9.91 21.99 2.96
C ARG A 182 -10.79 21.76 4.17
N LEU A 183 -11.98 21.20 3.96
CA LEU A 183 -12.93 20.92 5.02
C LEU A 183 -13.50 19.53 4.79
N MET A 184 -13.47 18.73 5.84
CA MET A 184 -14.17 17.46 5.90
C MET A 184 -15.17 17.51 7.05
N ILE A 185 -16.38 17.00 6.82
CA ILE A 185 -17.38 16.84 7.85
C ILE A 185 -17.67 15.36 8.02
N ALA A 186 -17.37 14.82 9.20
CA ALA A 186 -17.62 13.43 9.55
C ALA A 186 -18.90 13.32 10.39
N VAL A 187 -19.79 12.38 10.08
CA VAL A 187 -21.04 12.17 10.83
C VAL A 187 -20.84 11.16 11.95
N ASP A 188 -21.30 11.48 13.16
CA ASP A 188 -21.22 10.58 14.31
C ASP A 188 -22.20 9.41 14.16
N VAL A 189 -21.64 8.23 13.89
CA VAL A 189 -22.36 6.95 13.82
C VAL A 189 -22.22 6.13 15.10
N GLY A 190 -21.80 6.74 16.20
CA GLY A 190 -21.68 6.09 17.51
C GLY A 190 -20.45 5.18 17.65
N ALA A 191 -19.51 5.22 16.69
CA ALA A 191 -18.23 4.53 16.75
C ALA A 191 -17.10 5.53 17.05
N PRO A 192 -16.05 5.15 17.81
CA PRO A 192 -14.84 5.94 17.89
C PRO A 192 -14.21 6.09 16.49
N ALA A 193 -14.00 7.34 16.08
CA ALA A 193 -13.33 7.67 14.83
C ALA A 193 -11.97 8.33 15.09
N TYR A 194 -11.05 8.13 14.16
CA TYR A 194 -9.72 8.70 14.17
C TYR A 194 -9.38 9.24 12.79
N TYR A 195 -8.63 10.32 12.73
CA TYR A 195 -8.12 10.85 11.48
C TYR A 195 -6.59 10.91 11.51
N SER A 196 -5.99 10.83 10.33
CA SER A 196 -4.56 11.02 10.12
C SER A 196 -4.34 11.87 8.88
N THR A 197 -3.48 12.87 8.97
CA THR A 197 -3.13 13.73 7.82
C THR A 197 -1.76 13.42 7.22
N ARG A 198 -1.00 12.52 7.84
CA ARG A 198 0.40 12.26 7.48
C ARG A 198 0.82 10.83 7.80
N HIS A 199 1.73 10.32 6.99
CA HIS A 199 2.50 9.15 7.35
C HIS A 199 3.72 9.55 8.18
N SER A 200 4.15 8.61 9.01
CA SER A 200 5.46 8.58 9.63
C SER A 200 6.24 7.45 8.97
N PHE A 201 7.29 7.82 8.23
CA PHE A 201 8.24 6.90 7.65
C PHE A 201 9.43 6.75 8.59
N ASP A 202 9.64 5.55 9.11
CA ASP A 202 10.91 5.18 9.71
C ASP A 202 11.65 4.17 8.80
N SER A 203 12.87 3.81 9.18
CA SER A 203 13.70 2.89 8.38
C SER A 203 13.16 1.45 8.31
N HIS A 204 12.06 1.14 8.98
CA HIS A 204 11.51 -0.21 9.11
C HIS A 204 10.03 -0.30 8.72
N ARG A 205 9.28 0.80 8.79
CA ARG A 205 7.85 0.79 8.55
C ARG A 205 7.29 2.13 8.11
N THR A 206 6.15 2.04 7.46
CA THR A 206 5.23 3.15 7.26
C THR A 206 4.14 3.05 8.32
N SER A 207 3.90 4.14 9.03
CA SER A 207 2.81 4.22 10.03
C SER A 207 2.08 5.53 9.89
N ARG A 208 0.93 5.66 10.56
CA ARG A 208 0.15 6.90 10.60
C ARG A 208 0.06 7.43 12.02
N ILE A 209 0.09 8.75 12.16
CA ILE A 209 -0.19 9.41 13.43
C ILE A 209 -1.70 9.67 13.48
N TRP A 210 -2.38 9.01 14.42
CA TRP A 210 -3.82 9.07 14.58
C TRP A 210 -4.23 10.08 15.62
N HIS A 211 -5.20 10.90 15.27
CA HIS A 211 -5.86 11.84 16.15
C HIS A 211 -7.31 11.41 16.33
N ARG A 212 -7.77 11.36 17.58
CA ARG A 212 -9.17 11.03 17.86
C ARG A 212 -10.08 12.12 17.31
N VAL A 213 -11.13 11.72 16.59
CA VAL A 213 -12.17 12.62 16.12
C VAL A 213 -13.08 12.97 17.29
N HIS A 214 -13.33 14.27 17.48
CA HIS A 214 -14.26 14.78 18.49
C HIS A 214 -15.54 15.25 17.81
N PHE A 215 -16.65 14.57 18.08
CA PHE A 215 -17.95 14.92 17.55
C PHE A 215 -18.65 15.95 18.45
N THR A 216 -19.19 17.00 17.85
CA THR A 216 -20.04 17.99 18.48
C THR A 216 -21.35 18.04 17.70
N ASP A 217 -22.49 17.97 18.39
CA ASP A 217 -23.81 17.97 17.74
C ASP A 217 -23.97 16.88 16.67
N GLY A 218 -23.33 15.73 16.86
CA GLY A 218 -23.40 14.58 15.95
C GLY A 218 -22.56 14.69 14.68
N VAL A 219 -21.67 15.68 14.56
CA VAL A 219 -20.65 15.72 13.49
C VAL A 219 -19.30 16.18 14.03
N ALA A 220 -18.23 15.90 13.30
CA ALA A 220 -16.94 16.52 13.49
C ALA A 220 -16.59 17.33 12.25
N VAL A 221 -16.16 18.58 12.45
CA VAL A 221 -15.73 19.46 11.38
C VAL A 221 -14.21 19.51 11.44
N LEU A 222 -13.57 18.89 10.45
CA LEU A 222 -12.12 18.70 10.38
C LEU A 222 -11.54 19.58 9.28
N ASP A 223 -10.51 20.32 9.65
CA ASP A 223 -9.83 21.26 8.79
C ASP A 223 -8.60 20.60 8.16
N VAL A 224 -8.62 20.47 6.83
CA VAL A 224 -7.53 19.89 6.06
C VAL A 224 -6.69 21.02 5.48
N ALA A 225 -5.38 21.02 5.74
CA ALA A 225 -4.51 22.02 5.17
C ALA A 225 -4.44 21.84 3.65
N ARG A 226 -4.19 22.94 2.92
CA ARG A 226 -4.12 22.89 1.47
C ARG A 226 -2.99 21.95 1.04
N GLY A 227 -3.34 20.90 0.28
CA GLY A 227 -2.38 19.93 -0.22
C GLY A 227 -2.06 18.79 0.75
N GLU A 228 -2.72 18.71 1.91
CA GLU A 228 -2.68 17.52 2.76
C GLU A 228 -3.84 16.58 2.36
N THR A 229 -3.56 15.27 2.35
CA THR A 229 -4.63 14.27 2.42
C THR A 229 -5.01 14.09 3.88
N MET A 230 -6.28 13.84 4.14
CA MET A 230 -6.72 13.31 5.43
C MET A 230 -7.38 11.96 5.19
N LEU A 231 -7.00 10.99 6.00
CA LEU A 231 -7.65 9.69 6.07
C LEU A 231 -8.44 9.61 7.37
N VAL A 232 -9.69 9.16 7.30
CA VAL A 232 -10.49 8.92 8.51
C VAL A 232 -10.90 7.47 8.59
N ALA A 233 -10.90 6.97 9.81
CA ALA A 233 -11.06 5.56 10.11
C ALA A 233 -11.92 5.33 11.35
N SER A 234 -12.72 4.27 11.29
CA SER A 234 -13.42 3.70 12.45
C SER A 234 -12.60 2.55 13.05
N ASN A 235 -12.61 2.44 14.37
CA ASN A 235 -11.77 1.53 15.14
C ASN A 235 -12.17 0.05 15.08
N ASP A 236 -13.31 -0.28 14.47
CA ASP A 236 -13.92 -1.59 14.66
C ASP A 236 -13.16 -2.74 13.97
N HIS A 237 -12.29 -2.43 13.01
CA HIS A 237 -11.46 -3.45 12.34
C HIS A 237 -10.13 -2.89 11.81
N PRO A 238 -8.95 -3.21 12.40
CA PRO A 238 -7.64 -2.85 11.83
C PRO A 238 -7.33 -3.50 10.45
N THR A 239 -8.23 -4.33 9.93
CA THR A 239 -8.15 -4.96 8.59
C THR A 239 -9.33 -4.60 7.69
N ALA A 240 -10.33 -3.89 8.20
CA ALA A 240 -11.43 -3.36 7.41
C ALA A 240 -11.59 -1.90 7.82
N LEU A 241 -10.51 -1.14 7.66
CA LEU A 241 -10.63 0.30 7.69
C LEU A 241 -11.39 0.66 6.43
N GLN A 242 -12.57 1.21 6.60
CA GLN A 242 -13.18 2.00 5.56
C GLN A 242 -12.23 3.18 5.38
N VAL A 243 -11.36 3.09 4.36
CA VAL A 243 -10.66 4.26 3.84
C VAL A 243 -11.73 5.12 3.24
N LEU A 244 -12.10 6.08 4.04
CA LEU A 244 -12.98 7.12 3.63
C LEU A 244 -12.03 8.17 3.00
N GLY A 245 -12.33 8.53 1.75
CA GLY A 245 -11.38 9.03 0.77
C GLY A 245 -10.62 10.32 1.12
N SER A 246 -9.59 10.62 0.33
CA SER A 246 -8.90 11.91 0.45
C SER A 246 -9.82 13.04 -0.03
N PRO A 247 -10.05 14.10 0.77
CA PRO A 247 -10.84 15.27 0.34
C PRO A 247 -10.16 16.06 -0.78
N THR A 248 -8.91 15.72 -1.10
CA THR A 248 -8.28 16.05 -2.36
C THR A 248 -8.33 14.81 -3.26
N PRO A 249 -9.02 14.83 -4.42
CA PRO A 249 -8.49 14.05 -5.51
C PRO A 249 -7.07 14.55 -5.67
N ILE A 250 -6.08 13.71 -5.31
CA ILE A 250 -4.68 14.04 -5.52
C ILE A 250 -4.63 14.39 -7.00
N SER A 251 -4.52 15.67 -7.32
CA SER A 251 -4.46 16.05 -8.71
C SER A 251 -3.29 15.24 -9.25
N PRO A 252 -3.45 14.46 -10.34
CA PRO A 252 -2.33 13.70 -10.88
C PRO A 252 -1.13 14.61 -11.19
N MET A 253 -1.33 15.93 -11.19
CA MET A 253 -0.30 16.96 -11.25
C MET A 253 0.46 17.21 -9.94
N THR A 254 -0.16 17.23 -8.74
CA THR A 254 0.54 17.50 -7.47
C THR A 254 1.33 16.30 -6.96
N ALA A 255 0.87 15.06 -7.22
CA ALA A 255 1.66 13.86 -6.94
C ALA A 255 3.02 13.89 -7.66
N ARG A 256 3.04 14.38 -8.90
CA ARG A 256 4.23 14.31 -9.78
C ARG A 256 5.40 15.16 -9.31
N ASP A 257 5.17 16.24 -8.58
CA ASP A 257 6.26 17.12 -8.15
C ASP A 257 7.21 16.48 -7.14
N HIS A 258 6.76 15.40 -6.50
CA HIS A 258 7.47 14.71 -5.45
C HIS A 258 8.00 13.33 -5.89
N THR A 259 7.84 12.97 -7.16
CA THR A 259 8.43 11.76 -7.76
C THR A 259 9.69 12.10 -8.55
N LEU A 260 10.53 11.09 -8.85
CA LEU A 260 11.62 11.22 -9.81
C LEU A 260 11.13 11.48 -11.23
N GLY A 261 9.83 11.29 -11.52
CA GLY A 261 9.25 11.56 -12.84
C GLY A 261 9.69 10.57 -13.92
N TRP A 262 10.15 9.38 -13.53
CA TRP A 262 10.71 8.42 -14.47
C TRP A 262 9.68 7.55 -15.19
N GLY A 263 8.44 7.52 -14.70
CA GLY A 263 7.38 6.74 -15.34
C GLY A 263 6.83 7.33 -16.62
N ALA A 264 6.08 6.51 -17.33
CA ALA A 264 5.25 6.95 -18.43
C ALA A 264 4.17 7.88 -17.88
N ARG A 265 3.88 8.98 -18.59
CA ARG A 265 2.71 9.80 -18.27
C ARG A 265 1.47 8.91 -18.39
N PRO A 266 0.63 8.80 -17.34
CA PRO A 266 -0.70 8.24 -17.52
C PRO A 266 -1.39 9.03 -18.63
N ASP A 267 -2.15 8.35 -19.47
CA ASP A 267 -2.92 9.04 -20.48
C ASP A 267 -4.02 9.91 -19.81
N PRO A 268 -4.67 10.83 -20.53
CA PRO A 268 -5.73 11.66 -19.98
C PRO A 268 -6.93 10.88 -19.44
N LEU A 269 -7.08 9.61 -19.83
CA LEU A 269 -8.16 8.71 -19.42
C LEU A 269 -7.81 7.92 -18.16
N GLY A 270 -6.60 8.09 -17.62
CA GLY A 270 -6.12 7.35 -16.45
C GLY A 270 -5.74 5.91 -16.75
N GLU A 271 -5.65 5.50 -18.03
CA GLU A 271 -5.13 4.19 -18.36
C GLU A 271 -3.64 4.13 -18.00
N SER A 272 -3.34 3.22 -17.09
CA SER A 272 -1.98 2.97 -16.68
C SER A 272 -1.21 2.32 -17.81
N LYS A 273 -0.33 3.10 -18.43
CA LYS A 273 0.80 2.50 -19.13
C LYS A 273 1.58 1.64 -18.14
N ALA A 274 2.12 0.52 -18.63
CA ALA A 274 2.95 -0.34 -17.81
C ALA A 274 4.11 0.49 -17.22
N PRO A 275 4.50 0.25 -15.95
CA PRO A 275 5.66 0.89 -15.34
C PRO A 275 6.89 0.82 -16.24
N THR A 276 7.66 1.90 -16.30
CA THR A 276 8.91 1.92 -17.08
C THR A 276 9.93 1.02 -16.40
N ALA A 277 10.32 -0.07 -17.04
CA ALA A 277 11.29 -1.01 -16.50
C ALA A 277 12.69 -0.73 -17.09
N ILE A 278 13.67 -0.45 -16.23
CA ILE A 278 15.02 -0.05 -16.58
C ILE A 278 16.00 -1.16 -16.15
N PRO A 279 16.67 -1.86 -17.08
CA PRO A 279 17.65 -2.88 -16.72
C PRO A 279 18.95 -2.24 -16.20
N ALA A 280 19.44 -2.69 -15.05
CA ALA A 280 20.69 -2.21 -14.44
C ALA A 280 21.92 -3.08 -14.75
N THR A 281 21.73 -4.27 -15.34
CA THR A 281 22.82 -5.19 -15.70
C THR A 281 22.63 -5.75 -17.10
N ALA A 282 23.74 -6.10 -17.75
CA ALA A 282 23.71 -6.95 -18.94
C ALA A 282 23.01 -8.28 -18.59
N GLY A 283 22.08 -8.71 -19.44
CA GLY A 283 21.30 -9.93 -19.19
C GLY A 283 20.14 -9.77 -18.20
N ALA A 284 19.87 -8.58 -17.64
CA ALA A 284 18.69 -8.36 -16.80
C ALA A 284 17.39 -8.76 -17.51
N ALA A 285 17.33 -8.64 -18.84
CA ALA A 285 16.21 -9.11 -19.66
C ALA A 285 15.95 -10.63 -19.59
N GLN A 286 16.95 -11.42 -19.18
CA GLN A 286 16.84 -12.88 -19.00
C GLN A 286 16.32 -13.24 -17.62
N LEU A 287 16.33 -12.31 -16.66
CA LEU A 287 15.60 -12.48 -15.41
C LEU A 287 14.13 -12.64 -15.80
N GLY A 288 13.47 -13.71 -15.35
CA GLY A 288 12.05 -13.98 -15.64
C GLY A 288 11.09 -12.85 -15.21
N TRP A 289 11.61 -11.80 -14.58
CA TRP A 289 10.94 -10.55 -14.20
C TRP A 289 10.85 -9.54 -15.35
N ALA A 290 11.64 -9.69 -16.42
CA ALA A 290 11.69 -8.73 -17.52
C ALA A 290 10.47 -8.78 -18.47
N ALA A 291 9.67 -9.85 -18.42
CA ALA A 291 8.46 -9.96 -19.25
C ALA A 291 7.40 -8.96 -18.79
N ARG A 292 6.95 -8.06 -19.70
CA ARG A 292 5.81 -7.12 -19.59
C ARG A 292 5.28 -6.87 -18.17
N GLY A 293 5.98 -6.01 -17.41
CA GLY A 293 5.55 -5.58 -16.08
C GLY A 293 5.87 -6.53 -14.92
N GLY A 294 6.60 -7.62 -15.18
CA GLY A 294 6.98 -8.62 -14.17
C GLY A 294 7.77 -8.03 -13.00
N ALA A 295 8.78 -7.20 -13.26
CA ALA A 295 9.58 -6.54 -12.21
C ALA A 295 8.71 -5.64 -11.33
N ALA A 296 7.83 -4.83 -11.93
CA ALA A 296 6.90 -4.00 -11.17
C ALA A 296 5.87 -4.82 -10.38
N LYS A 297 5.44 -5.97 -10.90
CA LYS A 297 4.57 -6.91 -10.17
C LYS A 297 5.30 -7.53 -8.97
N VAL A 298 6.57 -7.93 -9.15
CA VAL A 298 7.43 -8.44 -8.07
C VAL A 298 7.61 -7.37 -7.00
N PHE A 299 7.98 -6.15 -7.40
CA PHE A 299 8.14 -5.02 -6.50
C PHE A 299 6.86 -4.78 -5.68
N ARG A 300 5.73 -4.58 -6.37
CA ARG A 300 4.44 -4.30 -5.72
C ARG A 300 4.03 -5.39 -4.75
N LYS A 301 4.13 -6.66 -5.16
CA LYS A 301 3.75 -7.79 -4.30
C LYS A 301 4.62 -7.86 -3.05
N ALA A 302 5.93 -7.68 -3.18
CA ALA A 302 6.84 -7.72 -2.04
C ALA A 302 6.63 -6.51 -1.12
N PHE A 303 6.49 -5.31 -1.69
CA PHE A 303 6.22 -4.08 -0.94
C PHE A 303 4.92 -4.18 -0.14
N GLN A 304 3.82 -4.61 -0.78
CA GLN A 304 2.53 -4.83 -0.12
C GLN A 304 2.58 -5.84 1.02
N ALA A 305 3.48 -6.82 0.93
CA ALA A 305 3.67 -7.83 1.97
C ALA A 305 4.63 -7.39 3.09
N SER A 306 5.23 -6.20 2.97
CA SER A 306 6.22 -5.66 3.91
C SER A 306 5.59 -4.68 4.90
N ASP A 307 6.31 -4.38 5.99
CA ASP A 307 5.90 -3.38 6.98
C ASP A 307 6.00 -1.93 6.46
N TYR A 308 6.53 -1.71 5.25
CA TYR A 308 6.55 -0.41 4.59
C TYR A 308 5.27 -0.08 3.83
N ALA A 309 4.41 -1.07 3.58
CA ALA A 309 3.09 -0.80 3.03
C ALA A 309 2.18 -0.26 4.13
N ASP A 310 1.50 0.85 3.85
CA ASP A 310 0.41 1.28 4.71
C ASP A 310 -0.71 0.22 4.64
N PRO A 311 -1.07 -0.45 5.76
CA PRO A 311 -2.13 -1.45 5.76
C PRO A 311 -3.50 -0.88 5.42
N LEU A 312 -3.66 0.45 5.48
CA LEU A 312 -4.95 1.10 5.26
C LEU A 312 -5.20 1.44 3.83
N GLU A 313 -4.16 1.78 3.07
CA GLU A 313 -4.27 1.81 1.63
C GLU A 313 -4.41 0.36 1.14
N GLU A 314 -5.61 -0.21 1.32
CA GLU A 314 -6.00 -1.38 0.55
C GLU A 314 -5.71 -1.01 -0.91
N PHE A 315 -5.01 -1.90 -1.61
CA PHE A 315 -4.43 -1.65 -2.93
C PHE A 315 -5.35 -2.08 -4.11
N PRO A 316 -6.69 -1.95 -4.12
CA PRO A 316 -7.43 -2.28 -5.31
C PRO A 316 -7.33 -1.07 -6.25
N ALA A 317 -6.49 -1.19 -7.27
CA ALA A 317 -6.66 -0.48 -8.53
C ALA A 317 -6.22 0.99 -8.64
N VAL A 318 -5.18 1.44 -7.93
CA VAL A 318 -4.38 2.58 -8.42
C VAL A 318 -3.05 2.07 -9.00
N PRO A 319 -2.95 1.88 -10.33
CA PRO A 319 -1.73 1.40 -10.99
C PRO A 319 -0.51 2.33 -10.88
N SER A 320 -0.67 3.54 -10.32
CA SER A 320 0.32 4.62 -10.42
C SER A 320 1.41 4.61 -9.35
N LEU A 321 1.35 3.71 -8.36
CA LEU A 321 2.26 3.76 -7.21
C LEU A 321 3.71 3.44 -7.55
N THR A 322 4.00 2.82 -8.69
CA THR A 322 5.38 2.54 -9.10
C THR A 322 5.56 2.96 -10.56
N PRO A 323 5.77 4.26 -10.84
CA PRO A 323 5.86 4.76 -12.21
C PRO A 323 7.00 4.11 -13.00
N TRP A 324 8.05 3.68 -12.30
CA TRP A 324 9.24 3.06 -12.87
C TRP A 324 9.82 2.01 -11.92
N VAL A 325 10.56 1.06 -12.48
CA VAL A 325 11.39 0.14 -11.70
C VAL A 325 12.76 0.00 -12.35
N VAL A 326 13.80 -0.13 -11.52
CA VAL A 326 15.14 -0.52 -11.95
C VAL A 326 15.36 -1.96 -11.51
N TYR A 327 15.86 -2.84 -12.37
CA TYR A 327 16.00 -4.26 -12.04
C TYR A 327 17.29 -4.87 -12.60
N GLY A 328 17.85 -5.84 -11.89
CA GLY A 328 19.11 -6.47 -12.26
C GLY A 328 19.52 -7.57 -11.29
N GLN A 329 20.79 -7.97 -11.35
CA GLN A 329 21.36 -9.01 -10.50
C GLN A 329 22.82 -8.71 -10.17
N THR A 330 23.19 -8.82 -8.89
CA THR A 330 24.58 -8.77 -8.41
C THR A 330 24.84 -10.02 -7.58
N GLY A 331 24.81 -11.18 -8.21
CA GLY A 331 24.64 -12.47 -7.52
C GLY A 331 23.18 -12.71 -7.09
N THR A 332 22.57 -11.73 -6.43
CA THR A 332 21.16 -11.76 -6.01
C THR A 332 20.29 -10.86 -6.91
N PRO A 333 19.13 -11.33 -7.39
CA PRO A 333 18.26 -10.50 -8.21
C PRO A 333 17.55 -9.45 -7.35
N PHE A 334 17.40 -8.24 -7.89
CA PHE A 334 16.77 -7.12 -7.22
C PHE A 334 15.81 -6.32 -8.12
N VAL A 335 14.88 -5.62 -7.50
CA VAL A 335 14.02 -4.61 -8.12
C VAL A 335 13.95 -3.38 -7.22
N LEU A 336 14.41 -2.24 -7.70
CA LEU A 336 14.18 -0.93 -7.11
C LEU A 336 12.90 -0.32 -7.67
N GLY A 337 12.15 0.36 -6.82
CA GLY A 337 10.97 1.10 -7.21
C GLY A 337 10.74 2.26 -6.25
N GLU A 338 9.91 3.17 -6.71
CA GLU A 338 9.43 4.33 -5.95
C GLU A 338 8.01 4.05 -5.48
N VAL A 339 7.67 4.52 -4.29
CA VAL A 339 6.30 4.58 -3.77
C VAL A 339 6.06 5.97 -3.24
N GLN A 340 4.91 6.54 -3.58
CA GLN A 340 4.47 7.82 -3.07
C GLN A 340 3.11 7.64 -2.40
N TYR A 341 2.99 8.15 -1.20
CA TYR A 341 1.73 8.25 -0.50
C TYR A 341 1.23 9.69 -0.59
N ASP A 342 -0.01 9.87 -1.05
CA ASP A 342 -0.66 11.17 -1.07
C ASP A 342 0.17 12.28 -1.74
N SER A 343 0.42 13.36 -0.99
CA SER A 343 1.25 14.51 -1.37
C SER A 343 2.64 14.47 -0.77
N GLU A 344 3.01 13.38 -0.10
CA GLU A 344 4.31 13.26 0.55
C GLU A 344 5.43 13.08 -0.49
N PRO A 345 6.68 13.41 -0.12
CA PRO A 345 7.84 13.01 -0.89
C PRO A 345 7.76 11.53 -1.23
N SER A 346 8.11 11.17 -2.45
CA SER A 346 8.21 9.75 -2.79
C SER A 346 9.42 9.12 -2.10
N HIS A 347 9.31 7.82 -1.86
CA HIS A 347 10.29 7.01 -1.17
C HIS A 347 10.76 5.88 -2.09
N VAL A 348 12.07 5.64 -2.10
CA VAL A 348 12.69 4.57 -2.89
C VAL A 348 12.87 3.34 -2.02
N TYR A 349 12.52 2.19 -2.56
CA TYR A 349 12.69 0.88 -1.93
C TYR A 349 13.39 -0.08 -2.88
N VAL A 350 14.10 -1.05 -2.32
CA VAL A 350 14.65 -2.19 -3.07
C VAL A 350 14.06 -3.49 -2.56
N VAL A 351 13.64 -4.33 -3.50
CA VAL A 351 13.21 -5.70 -3.28
C VAL A 351 14.32 -6.63 -3.72
N VAL A 352 14.90 -7.37 -2.78
CA VAL A 352 15.97 -8.34 -3.00
C VAL A 352 15.37 -9.75 -2.92
N ASN A 353 15.81 -10.66 -3.80
CA ASN A 353 15.28 -12.03 -3.90
C ASN A 353 13.76 -12.12 -4.16
N GLY A 354 13.14 -11.02 -4.59
CA GLY A 354 11.72 -10.96 -4.88
C GLY A 354 10.79 -10.91 -3.66
N SER A 355 11.34 -10.77 -2.44
CA SER A 355 10.53 -10.74 -1.21
C SER A 355 11.06 -9.84 -0.11
N THR A 356 12.38 -9.66 0.01
CA THR A 356 12.97 -8.84 1.08
C THR A 356 12.99 -7.38 0.66
N VAL A 357 12.28 -6.53 1.41
CA VAL A 357 12.18 -5.09 1.11
C VAL A 357 13.12 -4.30 2.01
N HIS A 358 13.87 -3.36 1.44
CA HIS A 358 14.68 -2.40 2.17
C HIS A 358 14.31 -0.97 1.76
N TYR A 359 14.22 -0.08 2.74
CA TYR A 359 14.11 1.35 2.51
C TYR A 359 15.46 1.92 2.05
N VAL A 360 15.44 2.66 0.93
CA VAL A 360 16.64 3.28 0.34
C VAL A 360 16.76 4.73 0.77
N GLY A 361 15.66 5.48 0.74
CA GLY A 361 15.63 6.89 1.09
C GLY A 361 14.49 7.66 0.44
N VAL A 362 14.40 8.95 0.75
CA VAL A 362 13.49 9.89 0.09
C VAL A 362 14.02 10.19 -1.31
N ALA A 363 13.16 10.18 -2.32
CA ALA A 363 13.57 10.49 -3.68
C ALA A 363 13.85 12.00 -3.83
N ASP A 364 15.04 12.34 -4.30
CA ASP A 364 15.44 13.72 -4.58
C ASP A 364 15.66 13.90 -6.08
N ARG A 365 14.68 14.50 -6.75
CA ARG A 365 14.74 14.78 -8.19
C ARG A 365 15.84 15.80 -8.58
N THR A 366 16.35 16.56 -7.62
CA THR A 366 17.38 17.58 -7.83
C THR A 366 18.79 17.02 -7.65
N ALA A 367 18.93 15.84 -7.02
CA ALA A 367 20.20 15.17 -6.86
C ALA A 367 20.80 14.78 -8.21
N VAL A 368 22.11 14.97 -8.35
CA VAL A 368 22.88 14.48 -9.51
C VAL A 368 22.74 12.97 -9.67
N LEU A 369 22.70 12.26 -8.54
CA LEU A 369 22.48 10.82 -8.46
C LEU A 369 21.30 10.54 -7.51
N PRO A 370 20.06 10.48 -8.02
CA PRO A 370 18.86 10.36 -7.20
C PRO A 370 18.68 8.98 -6.56
N VAL A 371 19.29 7.94 -7.13
CA VAL A 371 19.25 6.58 -6.57
C VAL A 371 20.66 6.07 -6.40
N LYS A 372 21.01 5.73 -5.16
CA LYS A 372 22.24 5.04 -4.78
C LYS A 372 21.95 4.11 -3.60
N TRP A 373 22.19 2.81 -3.78
CA TRP A 373 22.01 1.82 -2.72
C TRP A 373 23.12 0.78 -2.74
N LYS A 374 23.58 0.38 -1.55
CA LYS A 374 24.60 -0.66 -1.39
C LYS A 374 23.93 -2.03 -1.33
N LEU A 375 24.28 -2.90 -2.27
CA LEU A 375 23.97 -4.33 -2.23
C LEU A 375 25.10 -5.11 -1.54
N PRO A 376 24.88 -6.37 -1.16
CA PRO A 376 25.96 -7.21 -0.60
C PRO A 376 27.19 -7.28 -1.52
N ASP A 377 26.97 -7.37 -2.84
CA ASP A 377 28.03 -7.64 -3.83
C ASP A 377 28.30 -6.43 -4.76
N GLY A 378 27.74 -5.25 -4.46
CA GLY A 378 27.91 -4.10 -5.33
C GLY A 378 27.11 -2.87 -4.90
N TRP A 379 27.00 -1.92 -5.83
CA TRP A 379 26.12 -0.76 -5.71
C TRP A 379 25.11 -0.77 -6.83
N VAL A 380 23.86 -0.38 -6.54
CA VAL A 380 22.93 0.02 -7.59
C VAL A 380 22.84 1.52 -7.61
N VAL A 381 23.02 2.08 -8.79
CA VAL A 381 22.91 3.51 -9.05
C VAL A 381 21.92 3.74 -10.19
N ALA A 382 21.14 4.81 -10.12
CA ALA A 382 20.29 5.21 -11.23
C ALA A 382 20.14 6.74 -11.34
N ALA A 383 20.13 7.21 -12.59
CA ALA A 383 19.88 8.57 -13.02
C ALA A 383 19.31 8.54 -14.46
N LYS A 384 17.98 8.60 -14.60
CA LYS A 384 17.31 8.54 -15.91
C LYS A 384 17.83 9.59 -16.89
N GLY A 385 18.05 9.16 -18.13
CA GLY A 385 18.54 9.95 -19.25
C GLY A 385 20.05 10.25 -19.19
N ARG A 386 20.78 9.81 -18.15
CA ARG A 386 22.19 10.14 -17.96
C ARG A 386 23.10 8.95 -18.29
N THR A 387 24.29 9.25 -18.81
CA THR A 387 25.39 8.30 -18.91
C THR A 387 26.04 8.11 -17.54
N LEU A 388 26.45 6.89 -17.25
CA LEU A 388 27.03 6.47 -15.98
C LEU A 388 28.42 5.89 -16.23
N ALA A 389 29.38 6.27 -15.39
CA ALA A 389 30.70 5.65 -15.33
C ALA A 389 31.14 5.53 -13.87
N TYR A 390 31.99 4.58 -13.52
CA TYR A 390 32.48 4.43 -12.13
C TYR A 390 34.00 4.32 -12.08
N ARG A 391 34.58 4.49 -10.90
CA ARG A 391 35.99 4.16 -10.64
C ARG A 391 36.16 3.58 -9.24
N THR A 392 37.25 2.82 -9.07
CA THR A 392 37.72 2.31 -7.78
C THR A 392 38.93 3.14 -7.34
N GLY A 393 38.84 3.82 -6.20
CA GLY A 393 39.88 4.69 -5.67
C GLY A 393 40.25 5.80 -6.66
N SER A 394 41.55 5.96 -6.92
CA SER A 394 42.10 6.91 -7.91
C SER A 394 42.28 6.29 -9.30
N GLY A 395 41.66 5.14 -9.58
CA GLY A 395 41.80 4.43 -10.85
C GLY A 395 41.12 5.12 -12.03
N SER A 396 41.22 4.47 -13.19
CA SER A 396 40.54 4.90 -14.41
C SER A 396 39.03 4.82 -14.30
N TRP A 397 38.34 5.66 -15.06
CA TRP A 397 36.89 5.57 -15.19
C TRP A 397 36.49 4.42 -16.12
N HIS A 398 35.52 3.64 -15.70
CA HIS A 398 34.90 2.55 -16.44
C HIS A 398 33.49 2.93 -16.85
N ASP A 399 33.10 2.66 -18.11
CA ASP A 399 31.74 2.87 -18.57
C ASP A 399 30.77 1.91 -17.84
N ALA A 400 29.64 2.45 -17.39
CA ALA A 400 28.58 1.72 -16.70
C ALA A 400 27.24 1.80 -17.45
N GLY A 401 27.20 2.42 -18.64
CA GLY A 401 26.02 2.51 -19.48
C GLY A 401 25.15 3.75 -19.23
N ARG A 402 23.83 3.60 -19.26
CA ARG A 402 22.84 4.69 -19.21
C ARG A 402 21.68 4.31 -18.30
N ASP A 403 21.06 5.32 -17.69
CA ASP A 403 19.86 5.25 -16.84
C ASP A 403 20.08 4.58 -15.48
N ALA A 404 20.58 3.34 -15.46
CA ALA A 404 20.89 2.61 -14.25
C ALA A 404 22.06 1.66 -14.46
N ALA A 405 22.80 1.39 -13.39
CA ALA A 405 23.92 0.46 -13.41
C ALA A 405 24.09 -0.25 -12.07
N VAL A 406 24.63 -1.46 -12.15
CA VAL A 406 25.31 -2.09 -11.02
C VAL A 406 26.80 -1.77 -11.11
N LEU A 407 27.36 -1.31 -10.01
CA LEU A 407 28.79 -1.07 -9.86
C LEU A 407 29.41 -2.12 -8.93
N PRO A 408 30.70 -2.47 -9.11
CA PRO A 408 31.44 -3.29 -8.18
C PRO A 408 31.42 -2.74 -6.75
N ILE A 409 31.55 -3.61 -5.75
CA ILE A 409 31.48 -3.25 -4.32
C ILE A 409 32.59 -2.27 -3.89
N ASP A 410 33.73 -2.33 -4.58
CA ASP A 410 34.92 -1.48 -4.39
C ASP A 410 34.84 -0.15 -5.15
N ALA A 411 33.81 0.08 -5.96
CA ALA A 411 33.60 1.38 -6.58
C ALA A 411 33.47 2.47 -5.51
N THR A 412 34.27 3.53 -5.65
CA THR A 412 34.30 4.64 -4.68
C THR A 412 33.55 5.87 -5.19
N GLU A 413 33.46 6.02 -6.51
CA GLU A 413 32.78 7.16 -7.15
C GLU A 413 32.05 6.71 -8.42
N VAL A 414 30.97 7.43 -8.71
CA VAL A 414 30.20 7.34 -9.95
C VAL A 414 30.13 8.71 -10.59
N ARG A 415 30.30 8.76 -11.91
CA ARG A 415 30.18 9.95 -12.73
C ARG A 415 28.87 9.90 -13.50
N VAL A 416 28.03 10.91 -13.30
CA VAL A 416 26.69 11.04 -13.89
C VAL A 416 26.68 12.23 -14.84
N GLY A 417 26.58 11.97 -16.14
CA GLY A 417 26.54 13.03 -17.15
C GLY A 417 27.71 14.03 -17.10
N GLY A 418 28.87 13.60 -16.58
CA GLY A 418 30.07 14.44 -16.41
C GLY A 418 30.40 14.82 -14.96
N THR A 419 29.45 14.74 -14.04
CA THR A 419 29.66 15.12 -12.63
C THR A 419 29.99 13.90 -11.78
N ALA A 420 31.11 13.92 -11.06
CA ALA A 420 31.49 12.86 -10.13
C ALA A 420 30.76 12.98 -8.78
N VAL A 421 30.30 11.85 -8.25
CA VAL A 421 29.58 11.70 -6.98
C VAL A 421 30.21 10.55 -6.21
N ARG A 422 30.47 10.75 -4.91
CA ARG A 422 31.02 9.71 -4.03
C ARG A 422 29.96 8.67 -3.66
N LEU A 423 30.35 7.40 -3.68
CA LEU A 423 29.49 6.28 -3.30
C LEU A 423 29.46 6.06 -1.80
#